data_AF-A0A2N9MNM6-F1
#
_entry.id   AF-A0A2N9MNM6-F1
#
_cell.length_a   1.000
_cell.length_b   1.000
_cell.length_c   1.000
_cell.angle_alpha   90.00
_cell.angle_beta   90.00
_cell.angle_gamma   90.00
#
_symmetry.space_group_name_H-M   'P 1'
#
loop_
_entity.id
_entity.type
_entity.pdbx_description
1 polymer ?
#
loop_
_entity_poly.entity_id
_entity_poly.type
_entity_poly.pdbx_seq_one_letter_code
_entity_poly.pdbx_strand_id
1 'polypeptide(L)'
;MEKDTQTKRVRDYTLREYIEPARRRGDVTVKVVAGEVQRGVQLSNRVPLVCQALRSHKFLEKNGLILEKWEGPRSGMSTTVTFTYRFRDRTGEPGGQPAEDPLMRLWGIGQEVFQGLGGGEAFIRREREQFHDADAGEDA
;
A
#
# COMPACT_ATOMS: atom_id res chain seq x y z
N MET A 1 -33.27 2.07 -11.34
CA MET A 1 -32.94 0.91 -10.48
C MET A 1 -32.26 -0.26 -11.20
N GLU A 2 -32.21 -0.33 -12.54
CA GLU A 2 -31.64 -1.49 -13.26
C GLU A 2 -30.11 -1.69 -13.12
N LYS A 3 -29.34 -0.59 -13.07
CA LYS A 3 -27.87 -0.63 -13.03
C LYS A 3 -27.31 -1.26 -11.74
N ASP A 4 -27.98 -1.01 -10.60
CA ASP A 4 -27.59 -1.58 -9.31
C ASP A 4 -27.77 -3.10 -9.26
N THR A 5 -28.86 -3.61 -9.83
CA THR A 5 -29.13 -5.05 -9.92
C THR A 5 -28.08 -5.75 -10.77
N GLN A 6 -27.70 -5.17 -11.91
CA GLN A 6 -26.64 -5.72 -12.76
C GLN A 6 -25.27 -5.68 -12.06
N THR A 7 -24.98 -4.59 -11.34
CA THR A 7 -23.75 -4.44 -10.57
C THR A 7 -23.64 -5.50 -9.47
N LYS A 8 -24.75 -5.81 -8.78
CA LYS A 8 -24.81 -6.91 -7.80
C LYS A 8 -24.54 -8.26 -8.47
N ARG A 9 -25.18 -8.55 -9.61
CA ARG A 9 -24.96 -9.82 -10.36
C ARG A 9 -23.49 -10.00 -10.75
N VAL A 10 -22.83 -8.94 -11.21
CA VAL A 10 -21.39 -8.98 -11.51
C VAL A 10 -20.57 -9.33 -10.28
N ARG A 11 -20.82 -8.66 -9.15
CA ARG A 11 -20.10 -8.90 -7.90
C ARG A 11 -20.30 -10.33 -7.39
N ASP A 12 -21.53 -10.84 -7.41
CA ASP A 12 -21.84 -12.18 -6.93
C ASP A 12 -21.22 -13.25 -7.83
N TYR A 13 -21.22 -13.04 -9.16
CA TYR A 13 -20.55 -13.94 -10.09
C TYR A 13 -19.04 -13.97 -9.87
N THR A 14 -18.39 -12.79 -9.80
CA THR A 14 -16.94 -12.72 -9.55
C THR A 14 -16.56 -13.38 -8.22
N LEU A 15 -17.38 -13.20 -7.20
CA LEU A 15 -17.17 -13.80 -5.89
C LEU A 15 -17.18 -15.34 -5.97
N ARG A 16 -18.21 -15.92 -6.59
CA ARG A 16 -18.37 -17.37 -6.67
C ARG A 16 -17.34 -18.05 -7.58
N GLU A 17 -17.02 -17.42 -8.70
CA GLU A 17 -16.20 -18.05 -9.74
C GLU A 17 -14.69 -17.82 -9.54
N TYR A 18 -14.30 -16.68 -8.95
CA TYR A 18 -12.88 -16.33 -8.82
C TYR A 18 -12.45 -16.25 -7.35
N ILE A 19 -13.18 -15.52 -6.53
CA ILE A 19 -12.73 -15.19 -5.16
C ILE A 19 -12.87 -16.39 -4.22
N GLU A 20 -14.02 -17.06 -4.19
CA GLU A 20 -14.26 -18.26 -3.38
C GLU A 20 -13.31 -19.42 -3.69
N PRO A 21 -13.08 -19.83 -4.96
CA PRO A 21 -12.15 -20.90 -5.25
C PRO A 21 -10.72 -20.52 -4.92
N ALA A 22 -10.28 -19.29 -5.19
CA ALA A 22 -8.94 -18.83 -4.80
C ALA A 22 -8.78 -18.80 -3.27
N ARG A 23 -9.81 -18.36 -2.54
CA ARG A 23 -9.83 -18.40 -1.08
C ARG A 23 -9.74 -19.84 -0.57
N ARG A 24 -10.48 -20.79 -1.16
CA ARG A 24 -10.38 -22.22 -0.81
C ARG A 24 -9.02 -22.81 -1.13
N ARG A 25 -8.40 -22.43 -2.25
CA ARG A 25 -7.08 -22.94 -2.68
C ARG A 25 -5.91 -22.52 -1.81
N GLY A 26 -6.01 -21.40 -1.11
CA GLY A 26 -4.85 -20.85 -0.39
C GLY A 26 -4.23 -19.63 -1.05
N ASP A 27 -4.71 -19.23 -2.24
CA ASP A 27 -4.06 -18.22 -3.06
C ASP A 27 -3.98 -16.86 -2.33
N VAL A 28 -2.83 -16.18 -2.45
CA VAL A 28 -2.58 -14.83 -1.89
C VAL A 28 -3.12 -13.76 -2.82
N THR A 29 -3.07 -14.02 -4.13
CA THR A 29 -3.42 -13.09 -5.19
C THR A 29 -4.37 -13.75 -6.20
N VAL A 30 -5.36 -13.00 -6.67
CA VAL A 30 -6.36 -13.43 -7.66
C VAL A 30 -6.31 -12.51 -8.86
N LYS A 31 -6.20 -13.10 -10.05
CA LYS A 31 -6.31 -12.38 -11.32
C LYS A 31 -7.69 -12.59 -11.91
N VAL A 32 -8.36 -11.51 -12.26
CA VAL A 32 -9.71 -11.53 -12.84
C VAL A 32 -9.71 -10.70 -14.12
N VAL A 33 -10.11 -11.30 -15.23
CA VAL A 33 -10.21 -10.62 -16.52
C VAL A 33 -11.63 -10.10 -16.72
N ALA A 34 -11.77 -8.81 -17.05
CA ALA A 34 -13.06 -8.16 -17.20
C ALA A 34 -13.95 -8.81 -18.27
N GLY A 35 -13.34 -9.27 -19.37
CA GLY A 35 -14.05 -9.95 -20.46
C GLY A 35 -14.62 -11.31 -20.07
N GLU A 36 -13.95 -12.06 -19.20
CA GLU A 36 -14.48 -13.34 -18.72
C GLU A 36 -15.67 -13.13 -17.79
N VAL A 37 -15.57 -12.16 -16.89
CA VAL A 37 -16.70 -11.77 -16.01
C VAL A 37 -17.88 -11.27 -16.85
N GLN A 38 -17.63 -10.45 -17.87
CA GLN A 38 -18.68 -9.97 -18.77
C GLN A 38 -19.38 -11.13 -19.51
N ARG A 39 -18.62 -12.10 -20.03
CA ARG A 39 -19.16 -13.30 -20.70
C ARG A 39 -19.96 -14.16 -19.74
N GLY A 40 -19.47 -14.38 -18.52
CA GLY A 40 -20.13 -15.18 -17.49
C GLY A 40 -21.47 -14.61 -17.04
N VAL A 41 -21.59 -13.29 -16.95
CA VAL A 41 -22.85 -12.61 -16.58
C VAL A 41 -23.76 -12.37 -17.80
N GLN A 42 -23.33 -12.78 -19.01
CA GLN A 42 -24.05 -12.59 -20.29
C GLN A 42 -24.47 -11.13 -20.53
N LEU A 43 -23.65 -10.17 -20.10
CA LEU A 43 -23.91 -8.74 -20.33
C LEU A 43 -23.38 -8.34 -21.70
N SER A 44 -24.30 -7.98 -22.61
CA SER A 44 -23.97 -7.42 -23.92
C SER A 44 -23.65 -5.92 -23.80
N ASN A 45 -22.48 -5.51 -24.27
CA ASN A 45 -22.05 -4.11 -24.41
C ASN A 45 -22.00 -3.26 -23.11
N ARG A 46 -21.80 -3.88 -21.93
CA ARG A 46 -21.69 -3.18 -20.63
C ARG A 46 -20.36 -3.43 -19.91
N VAL A 47 -19.24 -3.45 -20.65
CA VAL A 47 -17.87 -3.60 -20.09
C VAL A 47 -17.53 -2.52 -19.04
N PRO A 48 -17.85 -1.23 -19.26
CA PRO A 48 -17.53 -0.19 -18.26
C PRO A 48 -18.24 -0.42 -16.92
N LEU A 49 -19.46 -0.99 -16.94
CA LEU A 49 -20.20 -1.32 -15.72
C LEU A 49 -19.49 -2.42 -14.93
N VAL A 50 -18.97 -3.44 -15.61
CA VAL A 50 -18.17 -4.50 -14.99
C VAL A 50 -16.93 -3.92 -14.34
N CYS A 51 -16.15 -3.10 -15.07
CA CYS A 51 -14.97 -2.45 -14.52
C CYS A 51 -15.28 -1.56 -13.30
N GLN A 52 -16.38 -0.79 -13.34
CA GLN A 52 -16.82 0.01 -12.19
C GLN A 52 -17.23 -0.85 -11.00
N ALA A 53 -17.94 -1.96 -11.24
CA ALA A 53 -18.36 -2.89 -10.20
C ALA A 53 -17.15 -3.54 -9.49
N LEU A 54 -16.14 -3.92 -10.29
CA LEU A 54 -14.89 -4.55 -9.86
C LEU A 54 -13.92 -3.60 -9.15
N ARG A 55 -13.96 -2.29 -9.48
CA ARG A 55 -13.18 -1.24 -8.79
C ARG A 55 -13.88 -0.66 -7.56
N SER A 56 -15.14 -1.02 -7.33
CA SER A 56 -15.94 -0.43 -6.27
C SER A 56 -15.37 -0.74 -4.88
N HIS A 57 -15.18 0.29 -4.05
CA HIS A 57 -14.74 0.14 -2.65
C HIS A 57 -15.62 -0.82 -1.85
N LYS A 58 -16.95 -0.74 -2.04
CA LYS A 58 -17.91 -1.65 -1.40
C LYS A 58 -17.66 -3.12 -1.72
N PHE A 59 -17.16 -3.43 -2.91
CA PHE A 59 -16.83 -4.80 -3.30
C PHE A 59 -15.51 -5.25 -2.68
N LEU A 60 -14.51 -4.37 -2.68
CA LEU A 60 -13.19 -4.63 -2.10
C LEU A 60 -13.28 -4.87 -0.59
N GLU A 61 -13.91 -3.96 0.15
CA GLU A 61 -14.05 -4.07 1.61
C GLU A 61 -14.85 -5.28 2.04
N LYS A 62 -16.02 -5.52 1.42
CA LYS A 62 -16.90 -6.64 1.78
C LYS A 62 -16.21 -7.99 1.65
N ASN A 63 -15.26 -8.11 0.72
CA ASN A 63 -14.54 -9.35 0.43
C ASN A 63 -13.11 -9.37 0.98
N GLY A 64 -12.66 -8.30 1.66
CA GLY A 64 -11.28 -8.19 2.13
C GLY A 64 -10.26 -8.25 1.00
N LEU A 65 -10.53 -7.59 -0.13
CA LEU A 65 -9.66 -7.56 -1.30
C LEU A 65 -8.96 -6.20 -1.43
N ILE A 66 -7.70 -6.22 -1.88
CA ILE A 66 -6.93 -5.04 -2.21
C ILE A 66 -6.63 -5.08 -3.70
N LEU A 67 -7.02 -4.05 -4.45
CA LEU A 67 -6.68 -3.95 -5.87
C LEU A 67 -5.22 -3.50 -6.00
N GLU A 68 -4.32 -4.40 -6.40
CA GLU A 68 -2.91 -4.07 -6.60
C GLU A 68 -2.66 -3.38 -7.93
N LYS A 69 -3.21 -3.96 -9.00
CA LYS A 69 -2.88 -3.56 -10.36
C LYS A 69 -4.06 -3.82 -11.28
N TRP A 70 -4.25 -2.94 -12.25
CA TRP A 70 -5.04 -3.23 -13.43
C TRP A 70 -4.17 -3.00 -14.66
N GLU A 71 -4.13 -3.99 -15.54
CA GLU A 71 -3.39 -3.91 -16.81
C GLU A 71 -4.38 -4.05 -17.95
N GLY A 72 -4.26 -3.19 -18.95
CA GLY A 72 -5.10 -3.24 -20.14
C GLY A 72 -4.64 -2.28 -21.22
N PRO A 73 -5.21 -2.39 -22.44
CA PRO A 73 -4.91 -1.49 -23.54
C PRO A 73 -5.20 -0.03 -23.14
N ARG A 74 -4.52 0.94 -23.79
CA ARG A 74 -4.52 2.38 -23.44
C ARG A 74 -5.89 3.00 -23.14
N SER A 75 -6.98 2.41 -23.63
CA SER A 75 -8.36 2.82 -23.38
C SER A 75 -8.91 2.47 -21.98
N GLY A 76 -8.28 1.57 -21.20
CA GLY A 76 -8.66 1.23 -19.82
C GLY A 76 -10.07 0.62 -19.61
N MET A 77 -10.85 0.46 -20.68
CA MET A 77 -12.24 0.00 -20.70
C MET A 77 -12.43 -1.04 -21.81
N SER A 78 -11.69 -2.13 -21.74
CA SER A 78 -11.78 -3.23 -22.72
C SER A 78 -11.98 -4.57 -22.04
N THR A 79 -12.42 -5.57 -22.80
CA THR A 79 -12.62 -6.95 -22.34
C THR A 79 -11.31 -7.63 -21.95
N THR A 80 -10.17 -7.06 -22.32
CA THR A 80 -8.83 -7.57 -22.00
C THR A 80 -8.23 -6.98 -20.73
N VAL A 81 -8.95 -6.11 -20.01
CA VAL A 81 -8.45 -5.55 -18.74
C VAL A 81 -8.38 -6.65 -17.69
N THR A 82 -7.19 -6.83 -17.12
CA THR A 82 -6.92 -7.79 -16.04
C THR A 82 -6.76 -7.05 -14.73
N PHE A 83 -7.55 -7.42 -13.73
CA PHE A 83 -7.48 -6.91 -12.37
C PHE A 83 -6.75 -7.93 -11.49
N THR A 84 -5.71 -7.47 -10.81
CA THR A 84 -4.96 -8.27 -9.85
C THR A 84 -5.33 -7.82 -8.45
N TYR A 85 -5.97 -8.72 -7.69
CA TYR A 85 -6.41 -8.51 -6.32
C TYR A 85 -5.55 -9.31 -5.35
N ARG A 86 -5.28 -8.75 -4.19
CA ARG A 86 -4.66 -9.45 -3.06
C ARG A 86 -5.67 -9.64 -1.93
N PHE A 87 -5.66 -10.79 -1.26
CA PHE A 87 -6.46 -11.00 -0.06
C PHE A 87 -5.83 -10.30 1.15
N ARG A 88 -6.64 -9.58 1.92
CA ARG A 88 -6.23 -8.85 3.13
C ARG A 88 -5.96 -9.79 4.33
N ASP A 89 -6.54 -10.98 4.33
CA ASP A 89 -6.51 -11.92 5.47
C ASP A 89 -5.30 -12.87 5.48
N ARG A 90 -4.50 -12.97 4.40
CA ARG A 90 -3.53 -14.08 4.25
C ARG A 90 -2.06 -13.76 4.36
N THR A 91 -1.72 -12.51 4.55
CA THR A 91 -0.36 -12.16 4.93
C THR A 91 -0.49 -11.18 6.07
N GLY A 92 0.13 -11.49 7.20
CA GLY A 92 0.53 -10.51 8.17
C GLY A 92 1.47 -9.51 7.52
N GLU A 93 0.91 -8.63 6.71
CA GLU A 93 1.51 -7.38 6.32
C GLU A 93 0.55 -6.32 6.87
N PRO A 94 0.97 -5.58 7.92
CA PRO A 94 0.20 -4.46 8.42
C PRO A 94 0.00 -3.51 7.23
N GLY A 95 -1.17 -2.88 7.16
CA GLY A 95 -1.36 -1.75 6.25
C GLY A 95 -0.16 -0.84 6.37
N GLY A 96 0.52 -0.58 5.24
CA GLY A 96 1.85 0.02 5.20
C GLY A 96 2.02 1.12 6.22
N GLN A 97 2.66 0.77 7.34
CA GLN A 97 3.52 1.73 7.99
C GLN A 97 4.63 1.96 6.96
N PRO A 98 4.99 3.21 6.63
CA PRO A 98 6.17 3.44 5.81
C PRO A 98 7.29 2.65 6.47
N ALA A 99 7.91 1.74 5.71
CA ALA A 99 9.07 1.02 6.17
C ALA A 99 9.98 2.07 6.79
N GLU A 100 10.13 2.02 8.11
CA GLU A 100 10.96 2.95 8.87
C GLU A 100 12.26 3.08 8.08
N ASP A 101 12.56 4.30 7.59
CA ASP A 101 13.77 4.50 6.80
C ASP A 101 14.93 3.89 7.59
N PRO A 102 15.76 3.02 7.01
CA PRO A 102 16.85 2.37 7.74
C PRO A 102 17.75 3.38 8.48
N LEU A 103 17.78 4.62 8.00
CA LEU A 103 18.47 5.76 8.61
C LEU A 103 17.74 6.35 9.84
N MET A 104 16.42 6.24 9.93
CA MET A 104 15.66 6.64 11.13
C MET A 104 15.95 5.75 12.33
N ARG A 105 16.42 4.52 12.11
CA ARG A 105 16.93 3.65 13.19
C ARG A 105 18.26 4.13 13.78
N LEU A 106 19.00 4.95 13.03
CA LEU A 106 20.28 5.50 13.45
C LEU A 106 20.12 6.80 14.26
N TRP A 107 18.93 7.40 14.26
CA TRP A 107 18.66 8.59 15.05
C TRP A 107 18.81 8.30 16.55
N GLY A 108 19.62 9.10 17.22
CA GLY A 108 19.87 8.95 18.66
C GLY A 108 21.01 8.00 19.04
N ILE A 109 21.72 7.39 18.09
CA ILE A 109 22.85 6.48 18.40
C ILE A 109 23.96 7.17 19.23
N GLY A 110 24.14 8.48 19.07
CA GLY A 110 25.10 9.28 19.84
C GLY A 110 24.57 9.80 21.18
N GLN A 111 23.31 9.53 21.55
CA GLN A 111 22.68 10.15 22.71
C GLN A 111 23.38 9.81 24.02
N GLU A 112 23.76 8.54 24.23
CA GLU A 112 24.44 8.11 25.46
C GLU A 112 25.81 8.76 25.61
N VAL A 113 26.56 8.89 24.50
CA VAL A 113 27.87 9.56 24.47
C VAL A 113 27.72 11.03 24.86
N PHE A 114 26.76 11.74 24.27
CA PHE A 114 26.51 13.14 24.60
C PHE A 114 25.98 13.32 26.03
N GLN A 115 25.19 12.37 26.56
CA GLN A 115 24.77 12.39 27.96
C GLN A 115 25.96 12.22 28.92
N GLY A 116 26.89 11.31 28.63
CA GLY A 116 28.11 11.13 29.43
C GLY A 116 29.02 12.37 29.44
N LEU A 117 28.97 13.18 28.38
CA LEU A 117 29.67 14.47 28.30
C LEU A 117 28.91 15.62 28.97
N GLY A 118 27.77 15.38 29.63
CA GLY A 118 26.97 16.42 30.28
C GLY A 118 25.97 17.12 29.35
N GLY A 119 25.68 16.52 28.19
CA GLY A 119 24.80 17.04 27.15
C GLY A 119 25.58 17.64 25.98
N GLY A 120 25.01 17.54 24.76
CA GLY A 120 25.65 18.07 23.53
C GLY A 120 25.94 19.57 23.59
N GLU A 121 25.02 20.34 24.18
CA GLU A 121 25.19 21.78 24.41
C GLU A 121 26.32 22.08 25.40
N ALA A 122 26.43 21.33 26.50
CA ALA A 122 27.50 21.53 27.48
C ALA A 122 28.87 21.18 26.90
N PHE A 123 28.95 20.14 26.06
CA PHE A 123 30.17 19.80 25.33
C PHE A 123 30.58 20.93 24.37
N ILE A 124 29.68 21.38 23.49
CA ILE A 124 29.98 22.44 22.51
C ILE A 124 30.36 23.75 23.20
N ARG A 125 29.72 24.09 24.33
CA ARG A 125 30.07 25.28 25.11
C ARG A 125 31.49 25.23 25.65
N ARG A 126 31.89 24.11 26.27
CA ARG A 126 33.25 23.92 26.79
C ARG A 126 34.30 24.00 25.68
N GLU A 127 34.05 23.35 24.54
CA GLU A 127 34.96 23.41 23.40
C GLU A 127 35.12 24.85 22.90
N ARG A 128 34.02 25.64 22.83
CA ARG A 128 34.09 27.06 22.45
C ARG A 128 34.88 27.90 23.44
N GLU A 129 34.68 27.69 24.74
CA GLU A 129 35.43 28.40 25.79
C GLU A 129 36.93 28.08 25.69
N GLN A 130 37.30 26.81 25.53
CA GLN A 130 38.69 26.39 25.34
C GLN A 130 39.32 26.92 24.04
N PHE A 131 38.54 27.02 22.96
CA PHE A 131 39.03 27.55 21.68
C PHE A 131 39.36 29.05 21.76
N HIS A 132 38.70 29.79 22.65
CA HIS A 132 38.95 31.22 22.86
C HIS A 132 40.06 31.50 23.89
N ASP A 133 40.35 30.59 24.83
CA ASP A 133 41.47 30.73 25.78
C ASP A 133 42.84 30.49 25.12
N ALA A 134 42.89 29.73 24.02
CA ALA A 134 44.14 29.47 23.29
C ALA A 134 44.69 30.71 22.55
N ASP A 135 43.86 31.72 22.28
CA ASP A 135 44.24 32.95 21.56
C ASP A 135 44.59 34.11 22.52
N ALA A 136 44.39 33.93 23.83
CA ALA A 136 44.64 34.96 24.86
C ALA A 136 46.01 34.83 25.56
N GLY A 137 46.85 33.86 25.15
CA GLY A 137 48.11 33.52 25.80
C GLY A 137 49.38 34.01 25.12
N GLU A 138 49.30 34.83 24.08
CA GLU A 138 50.45 35.26 23.28
C GLU A 138 50.59 36.79 23.21
N ASP A 139 50.38 37.50 24.32
CA ASP A 139 50.76 38.92 24.47
C ASP A 139 51.05 39.24 25.95
N ALA A 140 52.22 38.83 26.46
CA ALA A 140 52.81 39.33 27.71
C ALA A 140 54.34 39.26 27.68
#